data_AF-A0A920ANI3-F1
#
_entry.id   AF-A0A920ANI3-F1
#
_cell.length_a   1.000
_cell.length_b   1.000
_cell.length_c   1.000
_cell.angle_alpha   90.00
_cell.angle_beta   90.00
_cell.angle_gamma   90.00
#
_symmetry.space_group_name_H-M   'P 1'
#
loop_
_entity.id
_entity.type
_entity.pdbx_description
1 polymer ?
#
loop_
_entity_poly.entity_id
_entity_poly.type
_entity_poly.pdbx_seq_one_letter_code
_entity_poly.pdbx_strand_id
1 'polypeptide(L)'
;MLCYLPALFLGLFDLDEGAFAATSLQMIKQNQYLVPYIGEELRLEKPILTYWVQAISMSIFGANEFALRIPSVIASFFWGFYFADFVKRYIKNSSRSEIFLNLLTIPGIFIISFAATADALLNLFITLLMINLFDYSERKEDRFLIWSGIFVALGFLVKGLTIIALGGMVALLYFIYQRKLRIFFSIIFSWKAWLAFIIVAFPWLVLIIQNLGTSELTYLFFGQTFGRFTNTFEKHDGPFFYYLLILPIFLLPYFWDIKRVFLTYQKQ
;
A
#
# COMPACT_ATOMS: atom_id res chain seq x y z
N MET A 1 -1.36 -19.80 7.98
CA MET A 1 -2.24 -19.90 6.80
C MET A 1 -3.65 -20.39 7.14
N LEU A 2 -3.83 -21.49 7.87
CA LEU A 2 -5.17 -21.98 8.25
C LEU A 2 -6.04 -20.97 9.04
N CYS A 3 -5.43 -20.10 9.85
CA CYS A 3 -6.14 -19.04 10.59
C CYS A 3 -6.74 -17.93 9.71
N TYR A 4 -6.34 -17.82 8.44
CA TYR A 4 -6.86 -16.82 7.51
C TYR A 4 -8.21 -17.23 6.89
N LEU A 5 -8.47 -18.53 6.79
CA LEU A 5 -9.65 -19.07 6.12
C LEU A 5 -10.98 -18.61 6.74
N PRO A 6 -11.17 -18.64 8.07
CA PRO A 6 -12.43 -18.19 8.68
C PRO A 6 -12.69 -16.69 8.46
N ALA A 7 -11.64 -15.87 8.47
CA ALA A 7 -11.74 -14.42 8.31
C ALA A 7 -12.24 -14.01 6.91
N LEU A 8 -12.11 -14.87 5.91
CA LEU A 8 -12.60 -14.60 4.56
C LEU A 8 -14.13 -14.72 4.41
N PHE A 9 -14.81 -15.34 5.39
CA PHE A 9 -16.25 -15.57 5.36
C PHE A 9 -17.02 -14.75 6.40
N LEU A 10 -16.34 -13.89 7.16
CA LEU A 10 -16.99 -12.94 8.05
C LEU A 10 -17.69 -11.84 7.25
N GLY A 11 -18.78 -11.29 7.76
CA GLY A 11 -19.41 -10.11 7.16
C GLY A 11 -18.45 -8.92 7.05
N LEU A 12 -18.82 -7.93 6.23
CA LEU A 12 -18.07 -6.68 6.10
C LEU A 12 -18.11 -5.95 7.44
N PHE A 13 -16.93 -5.72 8.04
CA PHE A 13 -16.82 -5.19 9.40
C PHE A 13 -16.38 -3.73 9.44
N ASP A 14 -15.89 -3.21 8.31
CA ASP A 14 -15.37 -1.87 8.16
C ASP A 14 -16.21 -1.07 7.15
N LEU A 15 -16.40 0.22 7.43
CA LEU A 15 -17.12 1.12 6.54
C LEU A 15 -16.38 1.25 5.20
N ASP A 16 -15.05 1.24 5.23
CA ASP A 16 -14.22 1.27 4.03
C ASP A 16 -14.40 -0.02 3.20
N GLU A 17 -14.44 -1.20 3.83
CA GLU A 17 -14.71 -2.47 3.13
C GLU A 17 -16.04 -2.43 2.36
N GLY A 18 -17.09 -1.91 3.00
CA GLY A 18 -18.41 -1.74 2.39
C GLY A 18 -18.38 -0.81 1.17
N ALA A 19 -17.69 0.32 1.29
CA ALA A 19 -17.58 1.28 0.21
C ALA A 19 -16.75 0.75 -0.98
N PHE A 20 -15.64 0.04 -0.71
CA PHE A 20 -14.86 -0.64 -1.75
C PHE A 20 -15.70 -1.73 -2.45
N ALA A 21 -16.39 -2.56 -1.68
CA ALA A 21 -17.24 -3.62 -2.20
C ALA A 21 -18.36 -3.10 -3.11
N ALA A 22 -19.11 -2.10 -2.64
CA ALA A 22 -20.22 -1.50 -3.39
C ALA A 22 -19.75 -0.89 -4.71
N THR A 23 -18.65 -0.13 -4.67
CA THR A 23 -18.06 0.50 -5.87
C THR A 23 -17.60 -0.54 -6.89
N SER A 24 -16.82 -1.54 -6.44
CA SER A 24 -16.32 -2.61 -7.30
C SER A 24 -17.48 -3.43 -7.92
N LEU A 25 -18.54 -3.70 -7.15
CA LEU A 25 -19.71 -4.42 -7.64
C LEU A 25 -20.50 -3.59 -8.66
N GLN A 26 -20.64 -2.29 -8.43
CA GLN A 26 -21.31 -1.38 -9.35
C GLN A 26 -20.57 -1.29 -10.69
N MET A 27 -19.24 -1.25 -10.67
CA MET A 27 -18.42 -1.26 -11.89
C MET A 27 -18.68 -2.51 -12.75
N ILE A 28 -18.78 -3.68 -12.11
CA ILE A 28 -19.15 -4.93 -12.80
C ILE A 28 -20.57 -4.82 -13.37
N LYS A 29 -21.56 -4.44 -12.55
CA LYS A 29 -22.97 -4.38 -12.97
C LYS A 29 -23.20 -3.42 -14.14
N GLN A 30 -22.48 -2.31 -14.17
CA GLN A 30 -22.59 -1.29 -15.21
C GLN A 30 -21.67 -1.53 -16.41
N ASN A 31 -20.80 -2.55 -16.37
CA ASN A 31 -19.75 -2.79 -17.36
C ASN A 31 -18.88 -1.55 -17.64
N GLN A 32 -18.65 -0.74 -16.61
CA GLN A 32 -17.79 0.43 -16.69
C GLN A 32 -16.72 0.31 -15.62
N TYR A 33 -15.46 0.49 -16.04
CA TYR A 33 -14.32 0.29 -15.15
C TYR A 33 -13.46 1.55 -15.01
N LEU A 34 -13.93 2.68 -15.51
CA LEU A 34 -13.13 3.90 -15.55
C LEU A 34 -13.40 4.81 -14.35
N VAL A 35 -14.67 4.98 -13.99
CA VAL A 35 -15.12 5.98 -13.03
C VAL A 35 -15.77 5.29 -11.82
N PRO A 36 -15.22 5.45 -10.61
CA PRO A 36 -15.78 4.85 -9.41
C PRO A 36 -17.05 5.60 -8.95
N TYR A 37 -18.17 4.88 -8.84
CA TYR A 37 -19.43 5.38 -8.30
C TYR A 37 -19.93 4.49 -7.16
N ILE A 38 -20.65 5.09 -6.22
CA ILE A 38 -21.46 4.39 -5.22
C ILE A 38 -22.90 4.93 -5.28
N GLY A 39 -23.82 4.13 -5.81
CA GLY A 39 -25.13 4.63 -6.19
C GLY A 39 -25.00 5.68 -7.30
N GLU A 40 -25.48 6.89 -7.04
CA GLU A 40 -25.39 8.04 -7.94
C GLU A 40 -24.19 8.95 -7.63
N GLU A 41 -23.51 8.71 -6.51
CA GLU A 41 -22.42 9.57 -6.05
C GLU A 41 -21.06 9.14 -6.61
N LEU A 42 -20.30 10.13 -7.05
CA LEU A 42 -18.95 9.96 -7.58
C LEU A 42 -17.94 9.73 -6.43
N ARG A 43 -17.25 8.57 -6.42
CA ARG A 43 -16.31 8.20 -5.36
C ARG A 43 -14.84 8.38 -5.79
N LEU A 44 -14.40 9.63 -5.90
CA LEU A 44 -13.00 9.98 -6.19
C LEU A 44 -12.11 10.10 -4.95
N GLU A 45 -12.43 9.39 -3.87
CA GLU A 45 -11.60 9.40 -2.66
C GLU A 45 -10.33 8.55 -2.81
N LYS A 46 -10.39 7.55 -3.68
CA LYS A 46 -9.32 6.59 -3.96
C LYS A 46 -9.20 6.37 -5.47
N PRO A 47 -7.99 6.15 -5.99
CA PRO A 47 -7.81 5.83 -7.41
C PRO A 47 -8.19 4.37 -7.73
N ILE A 48 -8.07 3.99 -9.01
CA ILE A 48 -8.85 2.88 -9.58
C ILE A 48 -8.36 1.45 -9.26
N LEU A 49 -7.08 1.27 -8.93
CA LEU A 49 -6.44 -0.06 -9.02
C LEU A 49 -7.05 -1.07 -8.04
N THR A 50 -7.37 -0.64 -6.81
CA THR A 50 -8.02 -1.53 -5.84
C THR A 50 -9.37 -2.03 -6.36
N TYR A 51 -10.16 -1.17 -6.99
CA TYR A 51 -11.44 -1.55 -7.56
C TYR A 51 -11.28 -2.52 -8.73
N TRP A 52 -10.28 -2.33 -9.60
CA TRP A 52 -10.00 -3.27 -10.69
C TRP A 52 -9.65 -4.66 -10.19
N VAL A 53 -8.77 -4.78 -9.19
CA VAL A 53 -8.36 -6.09 -8.68
C VAL A 53 -9.52 -6.78 -7.96
N GLN A 54 -10.34 -6.05 -7.21
CA GLN A 54 -11.57 -6.59 -6.62
C GLN A 54 -12.60 -6.99 -7.67
N ALA A 55 -12.80 -6.18 -8.72
CA ALA A 55 -13.74 -6.47 -9.79
C ALA A 55 -13.35 -7.73 -10.58
N ILE A 56 -12.06 -7.90 -10.85
CA ILE A 56 -11.51 -9.13 -11.45
C ILE A 56 -11.78 -10.34 -10.54
N SER A 57 -11.52 -10.21 -9.24
CA SER A 57 -11.74 -11.31 -8.29
C SER A 57 -13.22 -11.69 -8.19
N MET A 58 -14.12 -10.73 -8.09
CA MET A 58 -15.57 -10.97 -8.07
C MET A 58 -16.09 -11.56 -9.39
N SER A 59 -15.50 -11.19 -10.53
CA SER A 59 -15.84 -11.80 -11.82
C SER A 59 -15.47 -13.28 -11.91
N ILE A 60 -14.43 -13.72 -11.17
CA ILE A 60 -13.95 -15.11 -11.17
C ILE A 60 -14.65 -15.96 -10.10
N PHE A 61 -14.80 -15.43 -8.88
CA PHE A 61 -15.27 -16.18 -7.71
C PHE A 61 -16.71 -15.85 -7.29
N GLY A 62 -17.38 -14.95 -8.01
CA GLY A 62 -18.69 -14.42 -7.66
C GLY A 62 -18.61 -13.24 -6.68
N ALA A 63 -19.71 -12.50 -6.54
CA ALA A 63 -19.82 -11.38 -5.61
C ALA A 63 -20.07 -11.88 -4.18
N ASN A 64 -19.00 -12.17 -3.45
CA ASN A 64 -19.00 -12.57 -2.03
C ASN A 64 -17.79 -11.98 -1.30
N GLU A 65 -17.79 -12.08 0.03
CA GLU A 65 -16.74 -11.54 0.92
C GLU A 65 -15.37 -12.14 0.62
N PHE A 66 -15.34 -13.43 0.27
CA PHE A 66 -14.12 -14.12 -0.11
C PHE A 66 -13.47 -13.49 -1.35
N ALA A 67 -14.25 -13.22 -2.40
CA ALA A 67 -13.77 -12.59 -3.62
C ALA A 67 -13.31 -11.14 -3.38
N LEU A 68 -13.94 -10.42 -2.45
CA LEU A 68 -13.52 -9.07 -2.08
C LEU A 68 -12.18 -9.04 -1.33
N ARG A 69 -11.93 -10.06 -0.49
CA ARG A 69 -10.75 -10.13 0.40
C ARG A 69 -9.56 -10.89 -0.18
N ILE A 70 -9.77 -11.78 -1.16
CA ILE A 70 -8.69 -12.51 -1.84
C ILE A 70 -7.57 -11.59 -2.37
N PRO A 71 -7.87 -10.44 -3.00
CA PRO A 71 -6.85 -9.51 -3.47
C PRO A 71 -5.90 -9.07 -2.36
N SER A 72 -6.43 -8.73 -1.17
CA SER A 72 -5.65 -8.31 -0.01
C SER A 72 -4.80 -9.45 0.55
N VAL A 73 -5.33 -10.68 0.56
CA VAL A 73 -4.58 -11.86 1.00
C VAL A 73 -3.41 -12.14 0.07
N ILE A 74 -3.64 -12.11 -1.25
CA ILE A 74 -2.59 -12.31 -2.24
C ILE A 74 -1.53 -11.21 -2.14
N ALA A 75 -1.96 -9.94 -2.03
CA ALA A 75 -1.04 -8.81 -1.87
C ALA A 75 -0.18 -8.96 -0.62
N SER A 76 -0.77 -9.37 0.50
CA SER A 76 -0.06 -9.56 1.77
C SER A 76 0.86 -10.77 1.77
N PHE A 77 0.50 -11.82 1.05
CA PHE A 77 1.39 -12.96 0.81
C PHE A 77 2.65 -12.52 0.04
N PHE A 78 2.49 -11.81 -1.07
CA PHE A 78 3.64 -11.29 -1.81
C PHE A 78 4.43 -10.28 -0.98
N TRP A 79 3.75 -9.44 -0.21
CA TRP A 79 4.40 -8.46 0.68
C TRP A 79 5.31 -9.17 1.67
N GLY A 80 4.78 -10.17 2.39
CA GLY A 80 5.56 -10.96 3.32
C GLY A 80 6.69 -11.74 2.64
N PHE A 81 6.44 -12.30 1.45
CA PHE A 81 7.44 -13.06 0.71
C PHE A 81 8.65 -12.20 0.32
N TYR A 82 8.42 -11.03 -0.29
CA TYR A 82 9.51 -10.13 -0.69
C TYR A 82 10.22 -9.52 0.51
N PHE A 83 9.50 -9.22 1.59
CA PHE A 83 10.10 -8.81 2.85
C PHE A 83 11.03 -9.91 3.41
N ALA A 84 10.55 -11.15 3.48
CA ALA A 84 11.31 -12.27 4.00
C ALA A 84 12.54 -12.59 3.13
N ASP A 85 12.42 -12.52 1.80
CA ASP A 85 13.56 -12.69 0.90
C ASP A 85 14.61 -11.60 1.12
N PHE A 86 14.19 -10.34 1.23
CA PHE A 86 15.09 -9.22 1.49
C PHE A 86 15.84 -9.39 2.82
N VAL A 87 15.12 -9.67 3.91
CA VAL A 87 15.73 -9.88 5.24
C VAL A 87 16.69 -11.07 5.24
N LYS A 88 16.35 -12.14 4.50
CA LYS A 88 17.20 -13.33 4.41
C LYS A 88 18.55 -13.05 3.75
N ARG A 89 18.68 -12.00 2.93
CA ARG A 89 19.97 -11.57 2.37
C ARG A 89 20.99 -11.21 3.47
N TYR A 90 20.51 -10.81 4.65
CA TYR A 90 21.34 -10.34 5.76
C TYR A 90 21.30 -11.24 7.00
N ILE A 91 20.23 -12.01 7.21
CA ILE A 91 20.09 -12.91 8.36
C ILE A 91 20.36 -14.37 7.96
N LYS A 92 21.45 -14.95 8.50
CA LYS A 92 21.84 -16.34 8.21
C LYS A 92 21.10 -17.38 9.06
N ASN A 93 20.78 -17.06 10.32
CA ASN A 93 20.32 -18.02 11.31
C ASN A 93 18.82 -18.34 11.30
N SER A 94 18.00 -17.64 10.51
CA SER A 94 16.54 -17.84 10.44
C SER A 94 16.11 -18.25 9.04
N SER A 95 15.14 -19.16 8.90
CA SER A 95 14.63 -19.56 7.58
C SER A 95 13.77 -18.46 6.94
N ARG A 96 13.64 -18.45 5.60
CA ARG A 96 12.72 -17.51 4.91
C ARG A 96 11.28 -17.67 5.40
N SER A 97 10.87 -18.92 5.62
CA SER A 97 9.55 -19.28 6.14
C SER A 97 9.29 -18.74 7.55
N GLU A 98 10.29 -18.76 8.43
CA GLU A 98 10.16 -18.16 9.77
C GLU A 98 9.94 -16.65 9.70
N ILE A 99 10.74 -15.94 8.91
CA ILE A 99 10.61 -14.48 8.76
C ILE A 99 9.23 -14.13 8.17
N PHE A 100 8.83 -14.87 7.14
CA PHE A 100 7.52 -14.73 6.50
C PHE A 100 6.36 -14.95 7.49
N LEU A 101 6.38 -16.05 8.23
CA LEU A 101 5.33 -16.38 9.19
C LEU A 101 5.29 -15.35 10.32
N ASN A 102 6.45 -14.96 10.86
CA ASN A 102 6.53 -13.97 11.92
C ASN A 102 5.93 -12.63 11.51
N LEU A 103 6.16 -12.18 10.27
CA LEU A 103 5.56 -10.95 9.76
C LEU A 103 4.03 -11.07 9.67
N LEU A 104 3.53 -12.16 9.09
CA LEU A 104 2.09 -12.36 8.88
C LEU A 104 1.31 -12.69 10.16
N THR A 105 1.99 -13.02 11.26
CA THR A 105 1.37 -13.20 12.58
C THR A 105 1.33 -11.92 13.41
N ILE A 106 1.94 -10.82 12.95
CA ILE A 106 1.77 -9.50 13.56
C ILE A 106 0.29 -9.08 13.41
N PRO A 107 -0.45 -8.80 14.50
CA PRO A 107 -1.88 -8.52 14.47
C PRO A 107 -2.26 -7.40 13.49
N GLY A 108 -1.49 -6.32 13.41
CA GLY A 108 -1.74 -5.25 12.46
C GLY A 108 -1.65 -5.72 11.01
N ILE A 109 -0.62 -6.50 10.68
CA ILE A 109 -0.41 -7.06 9.34
C ILE A 109 -1.47 -8.12 9.03
N PHE A 110 -1.79 -8.95 10.01
CA PHE A 110 -2.84 -9.95 9.91
C PHE A 110 -4.17 -9.31 9.55
N ILE A 111 -4.59 -8.26 10.27
CA ILE A 111 -5.84 -7.51 9.98
C ILE A 111 -5.82 -6.91 8.57
N ILE A 112 -4.74 -6.22 8.20
CA ILE A 112 -4.59 -5.63 6.85
C ILE A 112 -4.72 -6.70 5.77
N SER A 113 -4.28 -7.93 6.05
CA SER A 113 -4.22 -8.99 5.05
C SER A 113 -5.58 -9.54 4.62
N PHE A 114 -6.61 -9.42 5.45
CA PHE A 114 -7.97 -9.83 5.08
C PHE A 114 -8.96 -8.66 5.04
N ALA A 115 -8.52 -7.43 5.33
CA ALA A 115 -9.32 -6.24 5.07
C ALA A 115 -9.44 -6.02 3.56
N ALA A 116 -10.66 -5.94 3.02
CA ALA A 116 -10.95 -5.63 1.62
C ALA A 116 -10.70 -4.14 1.28
N THR A 117 -9.56 -3.61 1.70
CA THR A 117 -9.15 -2.21 1.54
C THR A 117 -7.90 -2.07 0.66
N ALA A 118 -7.51 -0.82 0.39
CA ALA A 118 -6.34 -0.48 -0.40
C ALA A 118 -4.98 -0.80 0.29
N ASP A 119 -4.98 -1.09 1.59
CA ASP A 119 -3.76 -1.03 2.40
C ASP A 119 -2.78 -2.18 2.15
N ALA A 120 -3.27 -3.40 1.92
CA ALA A 120 -2.42 -4.55 1.61
C ALA A 120 -1.61 -4.33 0.32
N LEU A 121 -2.26 -3.85 -0.74
CA LEU A 121 -1.62 -3.51 -2.01
C LEU A 121 -0.62 -2.36 -1.85
N LEU A 122 -0.98 -1.31 -1.11
CA LEU A 122 -0.09 -0.18 -0.88
C LEU A 122 1.18 -0.61 -0.13
N ASN A 123 1.05 -1.43 0.91
CA ASN A 123 2.20 -1.93 1.68
C ASN A 123 3.11 -2.85 0.85
N LEU A 124 2.54 -3.68 -0.03
CA LEU A 124 3.30 -4.45 -1.01
C LEU A 124 4.15 -3.53 -1.90
N PHE A 125 3.53 -2.51 -2.52
CA PHE A 125 4.24 -1.61 -3.43
C PHE A 125 5.27 -0.72 -2.73
N ILE A 126 5.00 -0.25 -1.50
CA ILE A 126 5.99 0.46 -0.68
C ILE A 126 7.18 -0.46 -0.37
N THR A 127 6.94 -1.72 -0.01
CA THR A 127 8.02 -2.67 0.30
C THR A 127 8.88 -2.93 -0.92
N LEU A 128 8.26 -3.20 -2.08
CA LEU A 128 8.98 -3.40 -3.33
C LEU A 128 9.77 -2.15 -3.75
N LEU A 129 9.18 -0.96 -3.58
CA LEU A 129 9.86 0.31 -3.80
C LEU A 129 11.11 0.43 -2.91
N MET A 130 10.99 0.20 -1.61
CA MET A 130 12.12 0.31 -0.67
C MET A 130 13.24 -0.68 -1.01
N ILE A 131 12.91 -1.93 -1.35
CA ILE A 131 13.89 -2.93 -1.77
C ILE A 131 14.64 -2.48 -3.03
N ASN A 132 13.94 -1.94 -4.04
CA ASN A 132 14.57 -1.46 -5.27
C ASN A 132 15.43 -0.22 -5.05
N LEU A 133 15.00 0.74 -4.23
CA LEU A 133 15.82 1.91 -3.89
C LEU A 133 17.07 1.52 -3.10
N PHE A 134 16.95 0.53 -2.22
CA PHE A 134 18.07 -0.05 -1.52
C PHE A 134 19.06 -0.71 -2.50
N ASP A 135 18.58 -1.61 -3.37
CA ASP A 135 19.41 -2.32 -4.35
C ASP A 135 20.06 -1.35 -5.36
N TYR A 136 19.38 -0.27 -5.75
CA TYR A 136 19.96 0.81 -6.55
C TYR A 136 21.10 1.52 -5.80
N SER A 137 20.95 1.75 -4.49
CA SER A 137 21.98 2.42 -3.69
C SER A 137 23.29 1.63 -3.55
N GLU A 138 23.22 0.31 -3.76
CA GLU A 138 24.37 -0.60 -3.76
C GLU A 138 24.93 -0.82 -5.17
N ARG A 139 24.05 -1.15 -6.14
CA ARG A 139 24.47 -1.64 -7.46
C ARG A 139 24.44 -0.58 -8.56
N LYS A 140 23.67 0.50 -8.36
CA LYS A 140 23.48 1.61 -9.31
C LYS A 140 23.00 1.19 -10.70
N GLU A 141 22.22 0.11 -10.79
CA GLU A 141 21.65 -0.36 -12.04
C GLU A 141 20.29 0.28 -12.32
N ASP A 142 20.09 0.78 -13.54
CA ASP A 142 18.88 1.52 -13.91
C ASP A 142 17.59 0.69 -13.84
N ARG A 143 17.68 -0.64 -13.93
CA ARG A 143 16.50 -1.52 -13.79
C ARG A 143 15.76 -1.26 -12.48
N PHE A 144 16.48 -0.97 -11.40
CA PHE A 144 15.88 -0.71 -10.10
C PHE A 144 15.13 0.63 -10.07
N LEU A 145 15.57 1.63 -10.83
CA LEU A 145 14.85 2.90 -10.98
C LEU A 145 13.58 2.74 -11.80
N ILE A 146 13.64 1.94 -12.88
CA ILE A 146 12.47 1.63 -13.71
C ILE A 146 11.41 0.92 -12.87
N TRP A 147 11.79 -0.14 -12.16
CA TRP A 147 10.88 -0.86 -11.26
C TRP A 147 10.34 0.04 -10.13
N SER A 148 11.18 0.91 -9.56
CA SER A 148 10.73 1.90 -8.57
C SER A 148 9.64 2.82 -9.14
N GLY A 149 9.81 3.31 -10.37
CA GLY A 149 8.79 4.12 -11.06
C GLY A 149 7.48 3.37 -11.27
N ILE A 150 7.55 2.08 -11.63
CA ILE A 150 6.37 1.21 -11.77
C ILE A 150 5.66 1.06 -10.42
N PHE A 151 6.37 0.76 -9.34
CA PHE A 151 5.74 0.57 -8.02
C PHE A 151 5.16 1.87 -7.47
N VAL A 152 5.80 3.01 -7.70
CA VAL A 152 5.22 4.33 -7.37
C VAL A 152 3.94 4.56 -8.17
N ALA A 153 3.90 4.23 -9.46
CA ALA A 153 2.67 4.36 -10.26
C ALA A 153 1.55 3.43 -9.79
N LEU A 154 1.86 2.17 -9.49
CA LEU A 154 0.87 1.23 -8.99
C LEU A 154 0.34 1.66 -7.62
N GLY A 155 1.19 2.04 -6.68
CA GLY A 155 0.74 2.55 -5.38
C GLY A 155 0.01 3.89 -5.49
N PHE A 156 0.35 4.71 -6.48
CA PHE A 156 -0.40 5.92 -6.81
C PHE A 156 -1.80 5.57 -7.30
N LEU A 157 -1.96 4.56 -8.14
CA LEU A 157 -3.28 4.07 -8.56
C LEU A 157 -4.06 3.33 -7.43
N VAL A 158 -3.43 3.06 -6.28
CA VAL A 158 -4.09 2.46 -5.10
C VAL A 158 -4.58 3.54 -4.13
N LYS A 159 -3.70 4.47 -3.73
CA LYS A 159 -4.01 5.46 -2.67
C LYS A 159 -3.47 6.86 -2.95
N GLY A 160 -3.25 7.19 -4.23
CA GLY A 160 -2.82 8.50 -4.68
C GLY A 160 -1.43 8.87 -4.19
N LEU A 161 -1.26 10.13 -3.76
CA LEU A 161 0.03 10.66 -3.31
C LEU A 161 0.59 10.01 -2.03
N THR A 162 -0.19 9.15 -1.37
CA THR A 162 0.22 8.45 -0.14
C THR A 162 1.53 7.66 -0.32
N ILE A 163 1.72 6.97 -1.45
CA ILE A 163 2.97 6.22 -1.69
C ILE A 163 4.18 7.15 -1.82
N ILE A 164 4.00 8.33 -2.43
CA ILE A 164 5.07 9.32 -2.59
C ILE A 164 5.37 9.94 -1.24
N ALA A 165 4.35 10.30 -0.46
CA ALA A 165 4.51 10.86 0.88
C ALA A 165 5.24 9.87 1.82
N LEU A 166 4.74 8.64 1.95
CA LEU A 166 5.33 7.65 2.86
C LEU A 166 6.64 7.08 2.32
N GLY A 167 6.63 6.54 1.09
CA GLY A 167 7.80 5.93 0.48
C GLY A 167 8.92 6.94 0.22
N GLY A 168 8.58 8.15 -0.25
CA GLY A 168 9.54 9.23 -0.47
C GLY A 168 10.14 9.75 0.82
N MET A 169 9.34 9.92 1.88
CA MET A 169 9.85 10.34 3.21
C MET A 169 10.78 9.29 3.80
N VAL A 170 10.40 8.01 3.79
CA VAL A 170 11.25 6.93 4.31
C VAL A 170 12.55 6.82 3.51
N ALA A 171 12.47 6.91 2.17
CA ALA A 171 13.66 6.94 1.33
C ALA A 171 14.58 8.13 1.66
N LEU A 172 14.02 9.34 1.81
CA LEU A 172 14.77 10.53 2.17
C LEU A 172 15.52 10.33 3.49
N LEU A 173 14.82 9.87 4.54
CA LEU A 173 15.43 9.60 5.84
C LEU A 173 16.54 8.55 5.75
N TYR A 174 16.32 7.47 4.99
CA TYR A 174 17.33 6.45 4.73
C TYR A 174 18.58 7.04 4.06
N PHE A 175 18.43 7.84 3.00
CA PHE A 175 19.57 8.43 2.29
C PHE A 175 20.27 9.54 3.08
N ILE A 176 19.56 10.25 3.96
CA ILE A 176 20.16 11.16 4.95
C ILE A 176 21.03 10.35 5.91
N TYR A 177 20.47 9.29 6.51
CA TYR A 177 21.18 8.44 7.47
C TYR A 177 22.44 7.81 6.86
N GLN A 178 22.33 7.30 5.63
CA GLN A 178 23.46 6.72 4.89
C GLN A 178 24.43 7.77 4.33
N ARG A 179 24.20 9.07 4.55
CA ARG A 179 24.99 10.19 3.98
C ARG A 179 25.12 10.13 2.45
N LYS A 180 24.10 9.60 1.77
CA LYS A 180 24.05 9.33 0.32
C LYS A 180 23.03 10.22 -0.41
N LEU A 181 22.81 11.46 0.04
CA LEU A 181 21.82 12.39 -0.53
C LEU A 181 21.97 12.64 -2.04
N ARG A 182 23.20 12.59 -2.59
CA ARG A 182 23.40 12.71 -4.04
C ARG A 182 22.69 11.60 -4.83
N ILE A 183 22.65 10.38 -4.28
CA ILE A 183 21.95 9.24 -4.89
C ILE A 183 20.44 9.47 -4.83
N PHE A 184 19.93 10.00 -3.72
CA PHE A 184 18.52 10.36 -3.59
C PHE A 184 18.07 11.35 -4.67
N PHE A 185 18.82 12.43 -4.90
CA PHE A 185 18.51 13.36 -5.99
C PHE A 185 18.64 12.72 -7.37
N SER A 186 19.61 11.82 -7.57
CA SER A 186 19.71 11.04 -8.82
C SER A 186 18.49 10.16 -9.08
N ILE A 187 17.86 9.63 -8.03
CA ILE A 187 16.60 8.88 -8.14
C ILE A 187 15.46 9.83 -8.53
N ILE A 188 15.32 10.95 -7.83
CA ILE A 188 14.25 11.94 -8.09
C ILE A 188 14.33 12.50 -9.51
N PHE A 189 15.53 12.81 -10.00
CA PHE A 189 15.71 13.38 -11.34
C PHE A 189 15.89 12.31 -12.43
N SER A 190 15.65 11.03 -12.13
CA SER A 190 15.77 9.96 -13.11
C SER A 190 14.60 9.99 -14.09
N TRP A 191 14.88 10.38 -15.34
CA TRP A 191 13.89 10.33 -16.42
C TRP A 191 13.33 8.91 -16.66
N LYS A 192 14.12 7.86 -16.37
CA LYS A 192 13.69 6.46 -16.53
C LYS A 192 12.61 6.07 -15.53
N ALA A 193 12.74 6.52 -14.28
CA ALA A 193 11.72 6.30 -13.25
C ALA A 193 10.43 7.06 -13.59
N TRP A 194 10.55 8.32 -14.03
CA TRP A 194 9.41 9.13 -14.46
C TRP A 194 8.71 8.56 -15.69
N LEU A 195 9.46 8.10 -16.70
CA LEU A 195 8.89 7.49 -17.88
C LEU A 195 8.09 6.23 -17.52
N ALA A 196 8.65 5.37 -16.66
CA ALA A 196 7.95 4.19 -16.17
C ALA A 196 6.68 4.54 -15.39
N PHE A 197 6.74 5.58 -14.54
CA PHE A 197 5.58 6.08 -13.81
C PHE A 197 4.48 6.57 -14.76
N ILE A 198 4.85 7.39 -15.74
CA ILE A 198 3.92 7.97 -16.73
C ILE A 198 3.25 6.86 -17.52
N ILE A 199 3.98 5.89 -18.04
CA ILE A 199 3.42 4.80 -18.85
C ILE A 199 2.34 4.02 -18.08
N VAL A 200 2.50 3.85 -16.76
CA VAL A 200 1.58 3.06 -15.95
C VAL A 200 0.42 3.88 -15.39
N ALA A 201 0.69 5.06 -14.80
CA ALA A 201 -0.34 5.85 -14.12
C ALA A 201 -1.11 6.78 -15.07
N PHE A 202 -0.44 7.30 -16.10
CA PHE A 202 -1.00 8.36 -16.94
C PHE A 202 -2.19 7.93 -17.81
N PRO A 203 -2.27 6.70 -18.37
CA PRO A 203 -3.42 6.30 -19.18
C PRO A 203 -4.75 6.45 -18.45
N TRP A 204 -4.83 5.99 -17.20
CA TRP A 204 -6.05 6.15 -16.41
C TRP A 204 -6.33 7.61 -16.08
N LEU A 205 -5.29 8.39 -15.73
CA LEU A 205 -5.44 9.82 -15.45
C LEU A 205 -5.99 10.59 -16.65
N VAL A 206 -5.49 10.33 -17.86
CA VAL A 206 -5.99 11.00 -19.07
C VAL A 206 -7.44 10.64 -19.33
N LEU A 207 -7.79 9.35 -19.24
CA LEU A 207 -9.15 8.89 -19.51
C LEU A 207 -10.15 9.46 -18.50
N ILE A 208 -9.80 9.53 -17.22
CA ILE A 208 -10.71 10.08 -16.20
C ILE A 208 -10.90 11.59 -16.36
N ILE A 209 -9.84 12.34 -16.73
CA ILE A 209 -9.95 13.77 -17.05
C ILE A 209 -10.87 14.00 -18.25
N GLN A 210 -10.74 13.19 -19.29
CA GLN A 210 -11.57 13.33 -20.49
C GLN A 210 -13.05 13.08 -20.22
N ASN A 211 -13.37 12.23 -19.23
CA ASN A 211 -14.75 11.88 -18.89
C ASN A 211 -15.38 12.84 -17.87
N LEU A 212 -14.61 13.31 -16.89
CA LEU A 212 -15.14 14.07 -15.76
C LEU A 212 -14.80 15.57 -15.81
N GLY A 213 -13.68 15.93 -16.44
CA GLY A 213 -13.13 17.28 -16.39
C GLY A 213 -11.90 17.40 -15.48
N THR A 214 -11.33 18.60 -15.44
CA THR A 214 -10.10 18.90 -14.68
C THR A 214 -10.36 19.25 -13.21
N SER A 215 -11.57 19.71 -12.87
CA SER A 215 -11.99 20.04 -11.50
C SER A 215 -11.95 18.84 -10.56
N GLU A 216 -12.30 17.68 -11.08
CA GLU A 216 -12.43 16.41 -10.37
C GLU A 216 -11.06 15.83 -10.03
N LEU A 217 -10.03 16.13 -10.84
CA LEU A 217 -8.64 15.86 -10.47
C LEU A 217 -8.19 16.71 -9.28
N THR A 218 -8.56 17.99 -9.27
CA THR A 218 -8.22 18.87 -8.14
C THR A 218 -8.87 18.34 -6.86
N TYR A 219 -10.08 17.80 -6.95
CA TYR A 219 -10.71 17.12 -5.83
C TYR A 219 -10.00 15.82 -5.42
N LEU A 220 -9.71 14.92 -6.38
CA LEU A 220 -8.99 13.65 -6.16
C LEU A 220 -7.63 13.86 -5.47
N PHE A 221 -6.87 14.89 -5.87
CA PHE A 221 -5.53 15.13 -5.34
C PHE A 221 -5.50 16.10 -4.17
N PHE A 222 -6.16 17.25 -4.27
CA PHE A 222 -6.03 18.33 -3.30
C PHE A 222 -7.19 18.36 -2.31
N GLY A 223 -8.43 18.17 -2.76
CA GLY A 223 -9.60 18.14 -1.88
C GLY A 223 -9.53 17.01 -0.84
N GLN A 224 -9.19 15.81 -1.30
CA GLN A 224 -9.10 14.62 -0.45
C GLN A 224 -7.83 14.55 0.40
N THR A 225 -6.68 15.00 -0.13
CA THR A 225 -5.42 14.97 0.62
C THR A 225 -5.36 16.14 1.60
N PHE A 226 -5.45 17.40 1.12
CA PHE A 226 -5.25 18.57 1.96
C PHE A 226 -6.46 18.91 2.82
N GLY A 227 -7.70 18.73 2.30
CA GLY A 227 -8.93 19.01 3.05
C GLY A 227 -9.10 18.11 4.29
N ARG A 228 -8.62 16.86 4.24
CA ARG A 228 -8.61 15.92 5.38
C ARG A 228 -7.46 16.16 6.37
N PHE A 229 -6.38 16.83 5.96
CA PHE A 229 -5.29 17.21 6.87
C PHE A 229 -5.58 18.51 7.65
N THR A 230 -6.33 19.44 7.05
CA THR A 230 -6.59 20.76 7.64
C THR A 230 -7.92 20.86 8.37
N ASN A 231 -8.94 20.12 7.93
CA ASN A 231 -10.24 20.04 8.60
C ASN A 231 -10.51 18.60 9.04
N THR A 232 -10.80 18.42 10.33
CA THR A 232 -11.23 17.16 10.94
C THR A 232 -12.62 16.79 10.44
N PHE A 233 -12.71 16.24 9.23
CA PHE A 233 -13.95 15.62 8.77
C PHE A 233 -14.17 14.32 9.57
N GLU A 234 -15.40 14.18 10.09
CA GLU A 234 -15.94 12.97 10.76
C GLU A 234 -15.42 12.61 12.17
N LYS A 235 -15.11 13.57 13.04
CA LYS A 235 -14.83 13.30 14.49
C LYS A 235 -13.74 12.23 14.74
N HIS A 236 -12.87 11.96 13.78
CA HIS A 236 -11.71 11.06 13.94
C HIS A 236 -10.54 11.77 14.65
N ASP A 237 -10.84 12.52 15.71
CA ASP A 237 -9.84 13.14 16.56
C ASP A 237 -9.24 12.08 17.48
N GLY A 238 -8.00 11.70 17.19
CA GLY A 238 -7.16 10.94 18.10
C GLY A 238 -6.24 11.87 18.89
N PRO A 239 -5.92 11.57 20.16
CA PRO A 239 -4.86 12.29 20.85
C PRO A 239 -3.53 12.16 20.09
N PHE A 240 -2.61 13.13 20.23
CA PHE A 240 -1.27 13.07 19.59
C PHE A 240 -0.52 11.76 19.93
N PHE A 241 -0.78 11.19 21.10
CA PHE A 241 -0.21 9.92 21.57
C PHE A 241 -1.02 8.68 21.14
N TYR A 242 -2.03 8.81 20.27
CA TYR A 242 -2.86 7.69 19.80
C TYR A 242 -2.02 6.54 19.24
N TYR A 243 -1.10 6.85 18.32
CA TYR A 243 -0.22 5.82 17.75
C TYR A 243 0.76 5.24 18.77
N LEU A 244 1.18 6.02 19.77
CA LEU A 244 2.02 5.52 20.86
C LEU A 244 1.31 4.43 21.67
N LEU A 245 -0.02 4.55 21.84
CA LEU A 245 -0.83 3.57 22.56
C LEU A 245 -1.18 2.34 21.70
N ILE A 246 -1.45 2.52 20.42
CA ILE A 246 -1.98 1.45 19.56
C ILE A 246 -0.90 0.62 18.88
N LEU A 247 0.28 1.20 18.59
CA LEU A 247 1.39 0.48 17.98
C LEU A 247 1.85 -0.74 18.79
N PRO A 248 1.99 -0.69 20.13
CA PRO A 248 2.31 -1.86 20.93
C PRO A 248 1.33 -3.01 20.72
N ILE A 249 0.02 -2.71 20.64
CA ILE A 249 -1.04 -3.71 20.43
C ILE A 249 -0.90 -4.35 19.05
N PHE A 250 -0.70 -3.54 18.01
CA PHE A 250 -0.52 -4.05 16.65
C PHE A 250 0.77 -4.85 16.47
N LEU A 251 1.77 -4.65 17.34
CA LEU A 251 3.07 -5.33 17.31
C LEU A 251 3.17 -6.54 18.25
N LEU A 252 2.14 -6.83 19.06
CA LEU A 252 2.15 -8.04 19.90
C LEU A 252 2.25 -9.31 19.03
N PRO A 253 2.96 -10.37 19.43
CA PRO A 253 3.71 -10.50 20.69
C PRO A 253 5.09 -9.83 20.68
N TYR A 254 5.59 -9.39 19.51
CA TYR A 254 6.98 -8.97 19.30
C TYR A 254 7.35 -7.61 19.90
N PHE A 255 6.38 -6.83 20.42
CA PHE A 255 6.67 -5.57 21.11
C PHE A 255 7.74 -5.73 22.20
N TRP A 256 7.71 -6.83 22.95
CA TRP A 256 8.68 -7.11 24.02
C TRP A 256 10.08 -7.48 23.48
N ASP A 257 10.16 -8.00 22.25
CA ASP A 257 11.43 -8.36 21.61
C ASP A 257 12.17 -7.15 21.06
N ILE A 258 11.46 -6.07 20.70
CA ILE A 258 12.07 -4.79 20.33
C ILE A 258 13.00 -4.30 21.45
N LYS A 259 12.59 -4.42 22.72
CA LYS A 259 13.42 -4.05 23.87
C LYS A 259 14.70 -4.89 23.96
N ARG A 260 14.64 -6.18 23.64
CA ARG A 260 15.83 -7.07 23.61
C ARG A 260 16.80 -6.69 22.49
N VAL A 261 16.31 -6.34 21.31
CA VAL A 261 17.16 -5.95 20.18
C VAL A 261 17.90 -4.64 20.45
N PHE A 262 17.21 -3.63 20.99
CA PHE A 262 17.86 -2.35 21.36
C PHE A 262 18.97 -2.53 22.40
N LEU A 263 18.78 -3.41 23.39
CA LEU A 263 19.79 -3.72 24.41
C LEU A 263 20.98 -4.52 23.88
N THR A 264 20.80 -5.26 22.78
CA THR A 264 21.85 -6.06 22.15
C THR A 264 22.69 -5.23 21.17
N TYR A 265 22.07 -4.28 20.47
CA TYR A 265 22.75 -3.37 19.54
C TYR A 265 23.68 -2.35 20.24
N GLN A 266 23.45 -2.03 21.52
CA GLN A 266 24.37 -1.20 22.31
C GLN A 266 25.65 -1.94 22.74
N LYS A 267 25.74 -3.26 22.49
CA LYS A 267 26.90 -4.10 22.88
C LYS A 267 27.77 -4.54 21.70
N GLN A 268 27.51 -4.05 20.49
CA GLN A 268 28.33 -4.26 19.29
C GLN A 268 28.88 -2.92 18.81
#